data_AF-A0AAN0RLB1-F1
#
_entry.id   AF-A0AAN0RLB1-F1
#
_cell.length_a   1.000
_cell.length_b   1.000
_cell.length_c   1.000
_cell.angle_alpha   90.00
_cell.angle_beta   90.00
_cell.angle_gamma   90.00
#
_symmetry.space_group_name_H-M   'P 1'
#
loop_
_entity.id
_entity.type
_entity.pdbx_description
1 polymer ?
#
loop_
_entity_poly.entity_id
_entity_poly.type
_entity_poly.pdbx_seq_one_letter_code
_entity_poly.pdbx_strand_id
1 'polypeptide(L)'
;MGYCAVTRDGERFMATFGVLIFAADNLTNPQNPGFFPAEDNSHRSDLQNGDQLTWNGGGESAFIEIDDPSGTSFDELETDQTLVTSLTFDGSTYSSGQVLTPSYTIIFSGSDGNNYTLTSLIFAAGGQPRIPDAIFWEGSIPPAGTVLTVTSERDPKGNQARNYLDFVACFCEGTLIETKDGPKAVEQLTCKHKVATLHGHFMSIKAVCNRGIACSELLDNPNLRPVVVSQGALGRGLPKRNLRVSKQHRFLVSSPICRRMFGTDATLVSAIQLTQLPGIFIDTKTNDLRYFHILLQNHEIIFAEGAPTESLHLGKGTLKALPQETVKEITSIFPDLLDSGFLPKSVELIPEGRRQKKLIARHLKNNKPLLTKDMTLSLAQ
;
A
#
# COMPACT_ATOMS: atom_id res chain seq x y z
N MET A 1 8.51 -32.11 9.01
CA MET A 1 8.94 -32.39 10.40
C MET A 1 10.03 -31.38 10.74
N GLY A 2 9.98 -30.58 11.80
CA GLY A 2 9.12 -30.63 12.97
C GLY A 2 8.64 -29.23 13.39
N TYR A 3 7.48 -29.25 14.02
CA TYR A 3 6.89 -28.18 14.80
C TYR A 3 7.79 -27.84 16.00
N CYS A 4 7.84 -26.57 16.39
CA CYS A 4 8.20 -26.18 17.75
C CYS A 4 7.26 -25.06 18.18
N ALA A 5 6.22 -25.42 18.92
CA ALA A 5 5.40 -24.49 19.67
C ALA A 5 6.12 -24.20 20.99
N VAL A 6 6.33 -22.92 21.30
CA VAL A 6 6.63 -22.46 22.67
C VAL A 6 5.62 -21.36 22.97
N THR A 7 4.70 -21.66 23.88
CA THR A 7 3.77 -20.72 24.48
C THR A 7 4.47 -19.93 25.58
N ARG A 8 4.31 -18.60 25.59
CA ARG A 8 4.43 -17.82 26.82
C ARG A 8 3.49 -16.61 26.78
N ASP A 9 2.55 -16.65 27.72
CA ASP A 9 1.83 -15.58 28.41
C ASP A 9 1.38 -14.33 27.63
N GLY A 10 0.09 -14.30 27.29
CA GLY A 10 -0.80 -13.28 27.82
C GLY A 10 -0.83 -11.88 27.19
N GLU A 11 -0.02 -11.55 26.20
CA GLU A 11 -0.06 -10.23 25.55
C GLU A 11 -0.79 -10.28 24.20
N ARG A 12 -1.89 -9.52 24.11
CA ARG A 12 -2.70 -9.36 22.90
C ARG A 12 -1.93 -8.52 21.88
N PHE A 13 -1.82 -9.03 20.65
CA PHE A 13 -1.23 -8.32 19.53
C PHE A 13 -2.14 -7.16 19.08
N MET A 14 -1.72 -5.91 19.28
CA MET A 14 -2.44 -4.70 18.80
C MET A 14 -2.19 -4.50 17.28
N ALA A 15 -3.22 -4.23 16.46
CA ALA A 15 -3.07 -3.96 15.02
C ALA A 15 -3.10 -2.47 14.78
N THR A 16 -1.99 -1.79 14.66
CA THR A 16 -2.11 -0.37 14.28
C THR A 16 -1.92 -0.21 12.76
N PHE A 17 -2.98 -0.03 11.97
CA PHE A 17 -2.84 0.37 10.57
C PHE A 17 -3.20 1.85 10.39
N GLY A 18 -2.59 2.49 9.38
CA GLY A 18 -2.74 3.92 9.16
C GLY A 18 -3.43 4.24 7.85
N VAL A 19 -4.41 5.13 7.88
CA VAL A 19 -5.12 5.62 6.70
C VAL A 19 -5.15 7.14 6.69
N LEU A 20 -5.12 7.70 5.48
CA LEU A 20 -5.38 9.12 5.27
C LEU A 20 -6.89 9.28 5.07
N ILE A 21 -7.53 9.94 6.04
CA ILE A 21 -8.96 10.25 6.00
C ILE A 21 -9.22 11.67 5.50
N PHE A 22 -10.39 11.89 4.93
CA PHE A 22 -10.83 13.16 4.36
C PHE A 22 -12.22 13.52 4.87
N ALA A 23 -12.43 14.82 5.09
CA ALA A 23 -13.70 15.40 5.49
C ALA A 23 -14.58 15.69 4.26
N ALA A 24 -15.88 15.93 4.49
CA ALA A 24 -16.87 16.04 3.42
C ALA A 24 -16.60 17.22 2.47
N ASP A 25 -15.91 18.26 2.93
CA ASP A 25 -15.47 19.42 2.14
C ASP A 25 -14.51 19.07 0.97
N ASN A 26 -13.93 17.86 0.97
CA ASN A 26 -13.12 17.36 -0.14
C ASN A 26 -13.94 16.87 -1.34
N LEU A 27 -15.26 16.78 -1.21
CA LEU A 27 -16.13 16.18 -2.21
C LEU A 27 -17.39 17.04 -2.44
N THR A 28 -17.79 17.19 -3.69
CA THR A 28 -19.09 17.77 -4.04
C THR A 28 -20.05 16.64 -4.34
N ASN A 29 -21.03 16.48 -3.44
CA ASN A 29 -22.16 15.58 -3.59
C ASN A 29 -23.39 16.39 -4.08
N PRO A 30 -23.85 16.20 -5.33
CA PRO A 30 -25.01 16.94 -5.85
C PRO A 30 -26.32 16.60 -5.14
N GLN A 31 -26.45 15.38 -4.61
CA GLN A 31 -27.65 14.92 -3.92
C GLN A 31 -27.73 15.45 -2.48
N ASN A 32 -26.57 15.62 -1.83
CA ASN A 32 -26.46 16.17 -0.48
C ASN A 32 -25.22 17.06 -0.31
N PRO A 33 -25.27 18.34 -0.71
CA PRO A 33 -24.11 19.23 -0.70
C PRO A 33 -23.50 19.42 0.69
N GLY A 34 -22.17 19.24 0.78
CA GLY A 34 -21.42 19.39 2.03
C GLY A 34 -21.39 18.15 2.90
N PHE A 35 -22.02 17.05 2.49
CA PHE A 35 -22.04 15.79 3.22
C PHE A 35 -21.59 14.63 2.33
N PHE A 36 -21.03 13.60 2.98
CA PHE A 36 -20.86 12.30 2.33
C PHE A 36 -22.22 11.68 1.99
N PRO A 37 -22.26 10.74 1.03
CA PRO A 37 -23.41 9.85 0.85
C PRO A 37 -23.85 9.26 2.19
N ALA A 38 -25.15 9.25 2.47
CA ALA A 38 -25.64 8.63 3.69
C ALA A 38 -25.63 7.12 3.53
N GLU A 39 -25.42 6.38 4.63
CA GLU A 39 -25.66 4.95 4.63
C GLU A 39 -27.18 4.68 4.64
N ASP A 40 -27.65 3.80 3.78
CA ASP A 40 -29.00 3.26 3.82
C ASP A 40 -29.11 2.10 4.84
N ASN A 41 -30.31 1.55 5.04
CA ASN A 41 -30.51 0.45 6.00
C ASN A 41 -29.89 -0.90 5.55
N SER A 42 -29.13 -0.92 4.46
CA SER A 42 -28.50 -2.10 3.87
C SER A 42 -26.96 -2.03 3.83
N HIS A 43 -26.36 -1.09 4.57
CA HIS A 43 -24.89 -0.90 4.61
C HIS A 43 -24.31 -0.53 3.24
N ARG A 44 -25.11 0.22 2.48
CA ARG A 44 -24.75 0.81 1.19
C ARG A 44 -24.93 2.31 1.27
N SER A 45 -24.27 3.03 0.38
CA SER A 45 -24.56 4.45 0.21
C SER A 45 -25.95 4.65 -0.39
N ASP A 46 -26.51 5.84 -0.19
CA ASP A 46 -27.74 6.30 -0.83
C ASP A 46 -27.59 6.63 -2.33
N LEU A 47 -26.39 6.44 -2.88
CA LEU A 47 -26.12 6.63 -4.32
C LEU A 47 -26.50 5.40 -5.15
N GLN A 48 -26.79 5.64 -6.42
CA GLN A 48 -27.08 4.64 -7.41
C GLN A 48 -25.97 4.53 -8.45
N ASN A 49 -25.91 3.39 -9.13
CA ASN A 49 -25.01 3.22 -10.27
C ASN A 49 -25.28 4.31 -11.33
N GLY A 50 -24.23 5.01 -11.75
CA GLY A 50 -24.29 6.14 -12.66
C GLY A 50 -24.34 7.51 -11.98
N ASP A 51 -24.60 7.58 -10.68
CA ASP A 51 -24.53 8.86 -9.95
C ASP A 51 -23.12 9.43 -9.94
N GLN A 52 -23.03 10.75 -9.91
CA GLN A 52 -21.75 11.46 -10.04
C GLN A 52 -21.47 12.33 -8.82
N LEU A 53 -20.22 12.24 -8.37
CA LEU A 53 -19.62 13.12 -7.37
C LEU A 53 -18.42 13.82 -8.00
N THR A 54 -18.00 14.96 -7.46
CA THR A 54 -16.74 15.59 -7.86
C THR A 54 -15.76 15.53 -6.70
N TRP A 55 -14.59 14.92 -6.92
CA TRP A 55 -13.49 15.03 -5.98
C TRP A 55 -12.85 16.40 -6.13
N ASN A 56 -13.03 17.27 -5.14
CA ASN A 56 -12.45 18.60 -5.14
C ASN A 56 -10.97 18.53 -4.79
N GLY A 57 -10.64 17.78 -3.73
CA GLY A 57 -9.31 17.66 -3.15
C GLY A 57 -8.81 18.98 -2.56
N GLY A 58 -8.28 18.92 -1.32
CA GLY A 58 -7.72 20.08 -0.64
C GLY A 58 -8.62 20.71 0.43
N GLY A 59 -9.67 19.99 0.84
CA GLY A 59 -10.35 20.22 2.10
C GLY A 59 -9.57 19.60 3.28
N GLU A 60 -10.21 19.49 4.44
CA GLU A 60 -9.57 18.94 5.64
C GLU A 60 -9.23 17.45 5.47
N SER A 61 -8.02 17.05 5.88
CA SER A 61 -7.57 15.65 5.84
C SER A 61 -6.67 15.38 7.02
N ALA A 62 -6.76 14.19 7.58
CA ALA A 62 -5.94 13.76 8.71
C ALA A 62 -5.41 12.35 8.47
N PHE A 63 -4.18 12.09 8.88
CA PHE A 63 -3.69 10.72 8.97
C PHE A 63 -4.07 10.16 10.33
N ILE A 64 -4.80 9.05 10.34
CA ILE A 64 -5.18 8.36 11.57
C ILE A 64 -4.54 6.99 11.64
N GLU A 65 -4.28 6.57 12.86
CA GLU A 65 -3.88 5.22 13.22
C GLU A 65 -5.07 4.52 13.87
N ILE A 66 -5.40 3.32 13.38
CA ILE A 66 -6.51 2.49 13.83
C ILE A 66 -5.91 1.25 14.48
N ASP A 67 -6.21 1.01 15.76
CA ASP A 67 -5.89 -0.22 16.47
C ASP A 67 -7.01 -1.26 16.29
N ASP A 68 -6.69 -2.44 15.78
CA ASP A 68 -7.62 -3.54 15.52
C ASP A 68 -7.06 -4.87 16.09
N PRO A 69 -7.20 -5.09 17.40
CA PRO A 69 -6.52 -6.19 18.06
C PRO A 69 -6.98 -7.58 17.57
N SER A 70 -8.21 -7.72 17.05
CA SER A 70 -8.77 -9.01 16.62
C SER A 70 -8.72 -9.29 15.11
N GLY A 71 -8.61 -8.27 14.26
CA GLY A 71 -8.86 -8.40 12.83
C GLY A 71 -7.66 -8.67 11.92
N THR A 72 -7.98 -9.21 10.72
CA THR A 72 -7.07 -9.31 9.56
C THR A 72 -7.55 -8.47 8.38
N SER A 73 -8.63 -7.74 8.58
CA SER A 73 -9.35 -6.92 7.61
C SER A 73 -10.06 -5.80 8.34
N PHE A 74 -10.21 -4.65 7.70
CA PHE A 74 -11.03 -3.57 8.25
C PHE A 74 -12.51 -3.87 7.98
N ASP A 75 -13.16 -4.49 8.97
CA ASP A 75 -14.48 -5.13 8.88
C ASP A 75 -15.52 -4.40 9.75
N GLU A 76 -16.72 -4.16 9.21
CA GLU A 76 -17.85 -3.57 9.95
C GLU A 76 -18.26 -4.41 11.17
N LEU A 77 -18.08 -5.74 11.13
CA LEU A 77 -18.49 -6.65 12.20
C LEU A 77 -17.60 -6.60 13.44
N GLU A 78 -16.42 -6.01 13.32
CA GLU A 78 -15.48 -5.94 14.42
C GLU A 78 -15.74 -4.69 15.25
N THR A 79 -15.82 -4.89 16.57
CA THR A 79 -16.15 -3.81 17.52
C THR A 79 -14.94 -3.28 18.27
N ASP A 80 -13.76 -3.83 17.99
CA ASP A 80 -12.49 -3.50 18.66
C ASP A 80 -11.51 -2.73 17.77
N GLN A 81 -11.93 -2.34 16.57
CA GLN A 81 -11.25 -1.34 15.75
C GLN A 81 -11.39 0.04 16.39
N THR A 82 -10.29 0.68 16.80
CA THR A 82 -10.32 1.90 17.60
C THR A 82 -9.29 2.93 17.14
N LEU A 83 -9.58 4.21 17.34
CA LEU A 83 -8.66 5.30 17.05
C LEU A 83 -7.50 5.29 18.05
N VAL A 84 -6.25 5.26 17.59
CA VAL A 84 -5.08 5.18 18.48
C VAL A 84 -4.80 6.49 19.18
N THR A 85 -4.89 7.62 18.47
CA THR A 85 -4.58 8.96 19.00
C THR A 85 -5.78 9.87 18.84
N SER A 86 -6.13 10.61 19.90
CA SER A 86 -7.20 11.61 19.84
C SER A 86 -6.97 12.61 18.70
N LEU A 87 -8.05 12.98 18.01
CA LEU A 87 -8.01 13.82 16.82
C LEU A 87 -9.16 14.84 16.89
N THR A 88 -8.88 16.09 16.58
CA THR A 88 -9.93 17.05 16.19
C THR A 88 -10.00 17.08 14.67
N PHE A 89 -11.17 16.79 14.11
CA PHE A 89 -11.39 16.64 12.67
C PHE A 89 -12.83 16.97 12.31
N ASP A 90 -13.02 17.75 11.25
CA ASP A 90 -14.33 18.24 10.79
C ASP A 90 -15.16 18.88 11.92
N GLY A 91 -14.49 19.73 12.71
CA GLY A 91 -15.09 20.44 13.84
C GLY A 91 -15.41 19.58 15.07
N SER A 92 -15.21 18.26 15.00
CA SER A 92 -15.49 17.31 16.09
C SER A 92 -14.20 16.79 16.73
N THR A 93 -14.25 16.44 18.02
CA THR A 93 -13.09 15.83 18.70
C THR A 93 -13.37 14.38 19.03
N TYR A 94 -12.52 13.52 18.49
CA TYR A 94 -12.53 12.08 18.66
C TYR A 94 -11.45 11.67 19.65
N SER A 95 -11.78 10.81 20.60
CA SER A 95 -10.83 10.38 21.64
C SER A 95 -10.06 9.14 21.21
N SER A 96 -8.82 9.00 21.69
CA SER A 96 -8.12 7.72 21.68
C SER A 96 -8.99 6.61 22.30
N GLY A 97 -9.01 5.44 21.67
CA GLY A 97 -9.87 4.30 22.02
C GLY A 97 -11.28 4.35 21.44
N GLN A 98 -11.66 5.41 20.72
CA GLN A 98 -12.98 5.51 20.11
C GLN A 98 -13.14 4.49 18.97
N VAL A 99 -14.25 3.77 18.95
CA VAL A 99 -14.51 2.73 17.95
C VAL A 99 -14.67 3.36 16.57
N LEU A 100 -14.02 2.73 15.59
CA LEU A 100 -14.06 3.05 14.19
C LEU A 100 -14.78 1.93 13.45
N THR A 101 -15.71 2.28 12.57
CA THR A 101 -16.50 1.29 11.83
C THR A 101 -16.54 1.69 10.36
N PRO A 102 -16.05 0.86 9.42
CA PRO A 102 -16.34 1.07 8.01
C PRO A 102 -17.83 0.83 7.76
N SER A 103 -18.46 1.65 6.93
CA SER A 103 -19.92 1.55 6.73
C SER A 103 -20.30 1.07 5.33
N TYR A 104 -19.70 1.64 4.30
CA TYR A 104 -19.89 1.20 2.93
C TYR A 104 -18.62 1.42 2.11
N THR A 105 -18.48 0.67 1.01
CA THR A 105 -17.41 0.87 0.03
C THR A 105 -18.01 1.17 -1.34
N ILE A 106 -17.61 2.28 -1.97
CA ILE A 106 -18.05 2.66 -3.32
C ILE A 106 -16.89 2.53 -4.30
N ILE A 107 -17.18 1.95 -5.46
CA ILE A 107 -16.25 1.88 -6.59
C ILE A 107 -16.73 2.88 -7.64
N PHE A 108 -15.80 3.73 -8.09
CA PHE A 108 -16.02 4.78 -9.07
C PHE A 108 -15.19 4.55 -10.32
N SER A 109 -15.74 4.97 -11.46
CA SER A 109 -14.96 5.31 -12.64
C SER A 109 -14.74 6.82 -12.69
N GLY A 110 -13.49 7.24 -12.73
CA GLY A 110 -13.10 8.63 -12.82
C GLY A 110 -13.12 9.16 -14.25
N SER A 111 -13.39 10.46 -14.41
CA SER A 111 -13.32 11.16 -15.70
C SER A 111 -11.92 11.16 -16.34
N ASP A 112 -10.90 10.80 -15.57
CA ASP A 112 -9.52 10.61 -16.04
C ASP A 112 -9.25 9.19 -16.56
N GLY A 113 -10.26 8.32 -16.59
CA GLY A 113 -10.20 6.95 -17.07
C GLY A 113 -9.70 5.93 -16.04
N ASN A 114 -9.43 6.34 -14.80
CA ASN A 114 -9.01 5.45 -13.71
C ASN A 114 -10.20 5.01 -12.85
N ASN A 115 -10.08 3.84 -12.22
CA ASN A 115 -11.05 3.42 -11.20
C ASN A 115 -10.55 3.75 -9.80
N TYR A 116 -11.48 4.16 -8.94
CA TYR A 116 -11.23 4.54 -7.57
C TYR A 116 -12.14 3.79 -6.63
N THR A 117 -11.65 3.47 -5.44
CA THR A 117 -12.43 2.82 -4.41
C THR A 117 -12.36 3.68 -3.16
N LEU A 118 -13.51 3.95 -2.57
CA LEU A 118 -13.68 4.80 -1.40
C LEU A 118 -14.39 3.98 -0.34
N THR A 119 -13.91 4.07 0.89
CA THR A 119 -14.55 3.43 2.04
C THR A 119 -14.92 4.51 3.05
N SER A 120 -16.18 4.51 3.47
CA SER A 120 -16.69 5.42 4.49
C SER A 120 -16.29 4.96 5.88
N LEU A 121 -16.15 5.90 6.80
CA LEU A 121 -15.69 5.67 8.16
C LEU A 121 -16.57 6.43 9.14
N ILE A 122 -17.00 5.73 10.19
CA ILE A 122 -17.78 6.31 11.29
C ILE A 122 -17.00 6.14 12.59
N PHE A 123 -16.92 7.22 13.34
CA PHE A 123 -16.36 7.27 14.69
C PHE A 123 -17.53 7.09 15.66
N ALA A 124 -17.87 5.84 15.94
CA ALA A 124 -19.14 5.50 16.57
C ALA A 124 -19.32 6.17 17.96
N ALA A 125 -20.49 6.82 18.13
CA ALA A 125 -21.13 7.08 19.42
C ALA A 125 -22.65 6.77 19.35
N GLY A 126 -23.05 5.67 18.71
CA GLY A 126 -24.41 5.08 18.78
C GLY A 126 -25.58 5.83 18.09
N GLY A 127 -26.39 5.11 17.28
CA GLY A 127 -27.72 5.51 16.76
C GLY A 127 -27.81 5.78 15.24
N GLN A 128 -28.93 5.41 14.60
CA GLN A 128 -29.26 5.58 13.15
C GLN A 128 -29.81 6.98 12.82
N PRO A 129 -29.70 7.52 11.58
CA PRO A 129 -28.91 7.07 10.43
C PRO A 129 -27.48 7.63 10.43
N ARG A 130 -26.53 6.86 9.90
CA ARG A 130 -25.10 7.15 10.02
C ARG A 130 -24.59 7.91 8.79
N ILE A 131 -24.55 9.23 8.90
CA ILE A 131 -23.71 10.03 7.99
C ILE A 131 -22.26 9.69 8.35
N PRO A 132 -21.43 9.26 7.39
CA PRO A 132 -20.02 9.03 7.68
C PRO A 132 -19.35 10.29 8.20
N ASP A 133 -18.48 10.14 9.19
CA ASP A 133 -17.67 11.24 9.72
C ASP A 133 -16.45 11.49 8.84
N ALA A 134 -16.00 10.45 8.11
CA ALA A 134 -14.88 10.55 7.20
C ALA A 134 -14.97 9.53 6.06
N ILE A 135 -14.09 9.67 5.09
CA ILE A 135 -13.80 8.67 4.08
C ILE A 135 -12.30 8.41 4.01
N PHE A 136 -11.88 7.29 3.43
CA PHE A 136 -10.53 7.12 2.91
C PHE A 136 -10.53 6.49 1.52
N TRP A 137 -9.48 6.80 0.75
CA TRP A 137 -9.27 6.19 -0.55
C TRP A 137 -8.53 4.87 -0.42
N GLU A 138 -9.11 3.86 -1.02
CA GLU A 138 -8.64 2.49 -1.05
C GLU A 138 -7.56 2.32 -2.14
N GLY A 139 -6.43 3.03 -1.99
CA GLY A 139 -5.29 3.01 -2.92
C GLY A 139 -4.91 4.40 -3.44
N SER A 140 -5.15 4.65 -4.73
CA SER A 140 -4.82 5.95 -5.34
C SER A 140 -5.89 6.98 -5.02
N ILE A 141 -5.47 8.18 -4.58
CA ILE A 141 -6.37 9.33 -4.40
C ILE A 141 -6.60 9.99 -5.78
N PRO A 142 -7.85 10.28 -6.19
CA PRO A 142 -8.14 10.98 -7.44
C PRO A 142 -7.46 12.36 -7.50
N PRO A 143 -7.03 12.83 -8.68
CA PRO A 143 -6.66 14.23 -8.85
C PRO A 143 -7.83 15.17 -8.54
N ALA A 144 -7.55 16.32 -7.94
CA ALA A 144 -8.52 17.40 -7.75
C ALA A 144 -9.26 17.74 -9.07
N GLY A 145 -10.58 17.88 -9.00
CA GLY A 145 -11.47 18.10 -10.14
C GLY A 145 -11.91 16.82 -10.87
N THR A 146 -11.57 15.63 -10.38
CA THR A 146 -12.02 14.36 -11.01
C THR A 146 -13.50 14.16 -10.76
N VAL A 147 -14.28 13.97 -11.84
CA VAL A 147 -15.67 13.53 -11.73
C VAL A 147 -15.68 12.02 -11.54
N LEU A 148 -16.34 11.56 -10.49
CA LEU A 148 -16.40 10.17 -10.06
C LEU A 148 -17.81 9.65 -10.33
N THR A 149 -17.93 8.70 -11.26
CA THR A 149 -19.20 8.03 -11.57
C THR A 149 -19.28 6.72 -10.81
N VAL A 150 -20.30 6.53 -9.98
CA VAL A 150 -20.54 5.28 -9.24
C VAL A 150 -20.71 4.15 -10.24
N THR A 151 -19.96 3.06 -10.08
CA THR A 151 -20.09 1.86 -10.93
C THR A 151 -20.63 0.67 -10.14
N SER A 152 -20.22 0.54 -8.88
CA SER A 152 -20.67 -0.53 -7.99
C SER A 152 -20.35 -0.19 -6.53
N GLU A 153 -20.91 -0.96 -5.61
CA GLU A 153 -20.65 -0.85 -4.18
C GLU A 153 -20.32 -2.22 -3.59
N ARG A 154 -19.65 -2.23 -2.45
CA ARG A 154 -19.40 -3.41 -1.62
C ARG A 154 -19.73 -3.11 -0.17
N ASP A 155 -20.26 -4.11 0.49
CA ASP A 155 -20.46 -4.14 1.93
C ASP A 155 -19.11 -4.53 2.59
N PRO A 156 -18.49 -3.69 3.43
CA PRO A 156 -17.19 -3.95 4.07
C PRO A 156 -17.31 -4.97 5.22
N LYS A 157 -18.01 -6.08 4.98
CA LYS A 157 -18.42 -7.06 5.98
C LYS A 157 -17.87 -8.45 5.71
N GLY A 158 -17.30 -9.07 6.74
CA GLY A 158 -16.81 -10.46 6.70
C GLY A 158 -15.82 -10.69 5.56
N ASN A 159 -16.06 -11.73 4.74
CA ASN A 159 -15.16 -12.08 3.62
C ASN A 159 -15.08 -11.01 2.51
N GLN A 160 -15.91 -9.96 2.56
CA GLN A 160 -15.84 -8.82 1.63
C GLN A 160 -15.06 -7.63 2.22
N ALA A 161 -14.72 -7.68 3.52
CA ALA A 161 -13.86 -6.70 4.16
C ALA A 161 -12.46 -6.74 3.55
N ARG A 162 -11.84 -5.57 3.42
CA ARG A 162 -10.56 -5.47 2.71
C ARG A 162 -9.42 -6.01 3.57
N ASN A 163 -8.68 -6.97 3.03
CA ASN A 163 -7.53 -7.54 3.71
C ASN A 163 -6.36 -6.55 3.69
N TYR A 164 -5.67 -6.40 4.83
CA TYR A 164 -4.53 -5.49 4.92
C TYR A 164 -3.39 -5.82 3.92
N LEU A 165 -3.30 -7.07 3.39
CA LEU A 165 -2.36 -7.49 2.33
C LEU A 165 -2.52 -6.74 1.02
N ASP A 166 -3.73 -6.26 0.72
CA ASP A 166 -4.01 -5.52 -0.50
C ASP A 166 -3.29 -4.16 -0.54
N PHE A 167 -2.63 -3.77 0.56
CA PHE A 167 -1.87 -2.53 0.68
C PHE A 167 -0.33 -2.73 0.68
N VAL A 168 0.16 -3.96 0.58
CA VAL A 168 1.58 -4.28 0.78
C VAL A 168 2.35 -4.40 -0.56
N ALA A 169 3.61 -3.95 -0.58
CA ALA A 169 4.52 -4.05 -1.73
C ALA A 169 4.97 -5.50 -2.03
N CYS A 170 4.77 -6.01 -3.24
CA CYS A 170 5.12 -7.40 -3.62
C CYS A 170 5.69 -7.56 -5.04
N PHE A 171 6.46 -8.64 -5.23
CA PHE A 171 6.99 -9.12 -6.51
C PHE A 171 6.11 -10.20 -7.11
N CYS A 172 5.98 -10.29 -8.43
CA CYS A 172 5.34 -11.45 -9.07
C CYS A 172 6.29 -12.65 -9.15
N GLU A 173 5.72 -13.86 -9.17
CA GLU A 173 6.44 -15.11 -9.48
C GLU A 173 7.36 -15.00 -10.71
N GLY A 174 8.52 -15.66 -10.65
CA GLY A 174 9.52 -15.65 -11.71
C GLY A 174 10.43 -14.42 -11.71
N THR A 175 10.19 -13.44 -10.83
CA THR A 175 11.08 -12.29 -10.63
C THR A 175 12.42 -12.77 -10.07
N LEU A 176 13.52 -12.49 -10.77
CA LEU A 176 14.87 -12.80 -10.33
C LEU A 176 15.36 -11.76 -9.33
N ILE A 177 15.80 -12.21 -8.15
CA ILE A 177 16.39 -11.38 -7.11
C ILE A 177 17.90 -11.66 -7.07
N GLU A 178 18.72 -10.62 -7.04
CA GLU A 178 20.17 -10.77 -6.93
C GLU A 178 20.53 -11.32 -5.53
N THR A 179 21.12 -12.52 -5.49
CA THR A 179 21.59 -13.16 -4.26
C THR A 179 23.11 -13.32 -4.26
N LYS A 180 23.68 -13.71 -3.12
CA LYS A 180 25.11 -14.00 -2.99
C LYS A 180 25.61 -15.02 -4.03
N ASP A 181 24.78 -16.00 -4.35
CA ASP A 181 25.13 -17.10 -5.26
C ASP A 181 24.60 -16.85 -6.69
N GLY A 182 24.26 -15.60 -7.02
CA GLY A 182 23.70 -15.18 -8.30
C GLY A 182 22.19 -14.92 -8.27
N PRO A 183 21.58 -14.50 -9.39
CA PRO A 183 20.14 -14.25 -9.46
C PRO A 183 19.34 -15.52 -9.18
N LYS A 184 18.30 -15.42 -8.34
CA LYS A 184 17.39 -16.52 -8.02
C LYS A 184 15.94 -16.07 -8.09
N ALA A 185 15.06 -16.92 -8.62
CA ALA A 185 13.64 -16.62 -8.70
C ALA A 185 13.04 -16.46 -7.30
N VAL A 186 12.15 -15.48 -7.12
CA VAL A 186 11.61 -15.09 -5.81
C VAL A 186 10.91 -16.24 -5.10
N GLU A 187 10.23 -17.13 -5.83
CA GLU A 187 9.55 -18.31 -5.32
C GLU A 187 10.50 -19.42 -4.81
N GLN A 188 11.78 -19.34 -5.15
CA GLN A 188 12.82 -20.27 -4.69
C GLN A 188 13.63 -19.72 -3.50
N LEU A 189 13.38 -18.47 -3.10
CA LEU A 189 14.05 -17.85 -1.97
C LEU A 189 13.55 -18.44 -0.65
N THR A 190 14.48 -18.50 0.30
CA THR A 190 14.26 -19.01 1.65
C THR A 190 15.24 -18.31 2.59
N CYS A 191 15.08 -18.47 3.89
CA CYS A 191 15.93 -17.86 4.92
C CYS A 191 17.41 -18.31 4.87
N LYS A 192 17.73 -19.32 4.05
CA LYS A 192 19.11 -19.77 3.78
C LYS A 192 19.86 -18.85 2.82
N HIS A 193 19.14 -18.03 2.04
CA HIS A 193 19.72 -17.16 1.04
C HIS A 193 20.05 -15.78 1.62
N LYS A 194 21.03 -15.11 0.98
CA LYS A 194 21.35 -13.71 1.25
C LYS A 194 21.17 -12.90 -0.02
N VAL A 195 20.46 -11.79 0.08
CA VAL A 195 20.19 -10.87 -1.04
C VAL A 195 21.19 -9.73 -1.06
N ALA A 196 21.56 -9.28 -2.25
CA ALA A 196 22.40 -8.10 -2.40
C ALA A 196 21.62 -6.85 -2.00
N THR A 197 22.22 -5.98 -1.19
CA THR A 197 21.66 -4.67 -0.84
C THR A 197 22.43 -3.54 -1.52
N LEU A 198 21.79 -2.38 -1.66
CA LEU A 198 22.39 -1.22 -2.33
C LEU A 198 23.76 -0.81 -1.78
N HIS A 199 23.98 -0.97 -0.48
CA HIS A 199 25.22 -0.59 0.19
C HIS A 199 26.35 -1.63 0.03
N GLY A 200 26.20 -2.59 -0.88
CA GLY A 200 27.25 -3.55 -1.24
C GLY A 200 27.39 -4.71 -0.25
N HIS A 201 26.42 -4.90 0.64
CA HIS A 201 26.38 -6.01 1.59
C HIS A 201 25.36 -7.05 1.16
N PHE A 202 25.56 -8.29 1.63
CA PHE A 202 24.58 -9.35 1.50
C PHE A 202 23.82 -9.52 2.81
N MET A 203 22.50 -9.34 2.78
CA MET A 203 21.64 -9.46 3.95
C MET A 203 20.88 -10.79 3.92
N SER A 204 20.87 -11.50 5.06
CA SER A 204 20.10 -12.74 5.18
C SER A 204 18.60 -12.47 5.08
N ILE A 205 17.91 -13.28 4.29
CA ILE A 205 16.45 -13.28 4.25
C ILE A 205 15.91 -13.79 5.57
N LYS A 206 14.88 -13.12 6.09
CA LYS A 206 14.26 -13.43 7.38
C LYS A 206 12.96 -14.19 7.19
N ALA A 207 12.17 -13.78 6.21
CA ALA A 207 11.00 -14.51 5.74
C ALA A 207 10.75 -14.21 4.26
N VAL A 208 10.11 -15.17 3.57
CA VAL A 208 9.51 -14.95 2.25
C VAL A 208 8.03 -15.29 2.36
N CYS A 209 7.18 -14.30 2.15
CA CYS A 209 5.73 -14.45 2.27
C CYS A 209 5.13 -14.46 0.87
N ASN A 210 4.02 -15.17 0.65
CA ASN A 210 3.38 -15.17 -0.67
C ASN A 210 1.86 -15.26 -0.60
N ARG A 211 1.19 -14.80 -1.67
CA ARG A 211 -0.26 -14.90 -1.85
C ARG A 211 -0.57 -15.17 -3.32
N GLY A 212 -1.39 -16.19 -3.58
CA GLY A 212 -1.98 -16.40 -4.90
C GLY A 212 -3.20 -15.50 -5.09
N ILE A 213 -3.35 -14.94 -6.28
CA ILE A 213 -4.49 -14.14 -6.71
C ILE A 213 -5.10 -14.82 -7.93
N ALA A 214 -6.38 -15.19 -7.84
CA ALA A 214 -7.09 -15.84 -8.93
C ALA A 214 -7.54 -14.83 -10.00
N CYS A 215 -7.76 -15.29 -11.22
CA CYS A 215 -8.24 -14.47 -12.33
C CYS A 215 -9.59 -13.78 -12.01
N SER A 216 -10.52 -14.49 -11.35
CA SER A 216 -11.79 -13.92 -10.88
C SER A 216 -11.57 -12.74 -9.94
N GLU A 217 -10.62 -12.87 -9.01
CA GLU A 217 -10.27 -11.80 -8.06
C GLU A 217 -9.65 -10.58 -8.76
N LEU A 218 -8.90 -10.77 -9.84
CA LEU A 218 -8.36 -9.68 -10.67
C LEU A 218 -9.42 -8.99 -11.55
N LEU A 219 -10.51 -9.69 -11.87
CA LEU A 219 -11.66 -9.10 -12.56
C LEU A 219 -12.46 -8.22 -11.60
N ASP A 220 -12.74 -8.73 -10.40
CA ASP A 220 -13.48 -8.01 -9.35
C ASP A 220 -12.66 -6.88 -8.73
N ASN A 221 -11.32 -7.00 -8.73
CA ASN A 221 -10.42 -6.02 -8.18
C ASN A 221 -9.23 -5.70 -9.11
N PRO A 222 -9.42 -4.77 -10.07
CA PRO A 222 -8.34 -4.30 -10.95
C PRO A 222 -7.17 -3.62 -10.22
N ASN A 223 -7.27 -3.34 -8.91
CA ASN A 223 -6.16 -2.81 -8.12
C ASN A 223 -5.10 -3.85 -7.76
N LEU A 224 -5.46 -5.14 -7.81
CA LEU A 224 -4.52 -6.25 -7.62
C LEU A 224 -3.66 -6.51 -8.86
N ARG A 225 -4.00 -5.91 -10.01
CA ARG A 225 -3.23 -6.05 -11.25
C ARG A 225 -1.83 -5.46 -11.10
N PRO A 226 -0.79 -6.19 -11.55
CA PRO A 226 0.58 -5.73 -11.38
C PRO A 226 0.88 -4.55 -12.30
N VAL A 227 1.87 -3.76 -11.91
CA VAL A 227 2.56 -2.85 -12.81
C VAL A 227 3.70 -3.60 -13.46
N VAL A 228 3.79 -3.53 -14.79
CA VAL A 228 4.90 -4.00 -15.60
C VAL A 228 5.86 -2.83 -15.81
N VAL A 229 7.10 -3.01 -15.38
CA VAL A 229 8.22 -2.14 -15.71
C VAL A 229 9.02 -2.84 -16.81
N SER A 230 8.95 -2.32 -18.04
CA SER A 230 9.63 -2.94 -19.18
C SER A 230 11.14 -2.88 -19.04
N GLN A 231 11.83 -3.83 -19.67
CA GLN A 231 13.29 -3.83 -19.75
C GLN A 231 13.84 -2.45 -20.13
N GLY A 232 14.80 -1.93 -19.36
CA GLY A 232 15.44 -0.64 -19.61
C GLY A 232 14.64 0.62 -19.24
N ALA A 233 13.39 0.51 -18.82
CA ALA A 233 12.50 1.66 -18.61
C ALA A 233 12.93 2.62 -17.49
N LEU A 234 13.72 2.17 -16.51
CA LEU A 234 14.20 3.00 -15.40
C LEU A 234 15.49 3.77 -15.74
N GLY A 235 16.13 3.43 -16.86
CA GLY A 235 17.44 3.94 -17.28
C GLY A 235 18.57 2.93 -17.05
N ARG A 236 19.71 3.16 -17.70
CA ARG A 236 20.92 2.30 -17.63
C ARG A 236 20.68 0.83 -18.00
N GLY A 237 19.68 0.54 -18.84
CA GLY A 237 19.31 -0.83 -19.19
C GLY A 237 18.61 -1.60 -18.08
N LEU A 238 18.06 -0.90 -17.07
CA LEU A 238 17.32 -1.50 -15.96
C LEU A 238 15.80 -1.26 -16.07
N PRO A 239 14.97 -2.24 -15.67
CA PRO A 239 15.35 -3.60 -15.28
C PRO A 239 15.94 -4.40 -16.47
N LYS A 240 16.71 -5.46 -16.18
CA LYS A 240 17.36 -6.33 -17.20
C LYS A 240 16.35 -7.14 -18.00
N ARG A 241 15.18 -7.41 -17.42
CA ARG A 241 14.01 -8.08 -18.01
C ARG A 241 12.76 -7.33 -17.58
N ASN A 242 11.60 -7.63 -18.18
CA ASN A 242 10.34 -7.08 -17.70
C ASN A 242 10.11 -7.51 -16.25
N LEU A 243 9.83 -6.54 -15.39
CA LEU A 243 9.60 -6.75 -13.96
C LEU A 243 8.12 -6.45 -13.64
N ARG A 244 7.45 -7.39 -12.97
CA ARG A 244 6.04 -7.28 -12.58
C ARG A 244 5.93 -7.20 -11.06
N VAL A 245 5.31 -6.13 -10.56
CA VAL A 245 5.20 -5.86 -9.11
C VAL A 245 3.82 -5.29 -8.77
N SER A 246 3.43 -5.35 -7.49
CA SER A 246 2.20 -4.69 -7.03
C SER A 246 2.28 -3.17 -7.19
N LYS A 247 1.13 -2.51 -7.31
CA LYS A 247 1.03 -1.06 -7.58
C LYS A 247 1.80 -0.19 -6.58
N GLN A 248 1.86 -0.61 -5.32
CA GLN A 248 2.52 0.14 -4.25
C GLN A 248 3.99 -0.20 -4.07
N HIS A 249 4.51 -1.21 -4.77
CA HIS A 249 5.91 -1.59 -4.69
C HIS A 249 6.82 -0.45 -5.12
N ARG A 250 7.81 -0.09 -4.30
CA ARG A 250 8.64 1.08 -4.56
C ARG A 250 9.97 0.76 -5.21
N PHE A 251 10.34 1.63 -6.13
CA PHE A 251 11.62 1.65 -6.82
C PHE A 251 12.47 2.80 -6.30
N LEU A 252 13.77 2.57 -6.25
CA LEU A 252 14.71 3.64 -6.01
C LEU A 252 14.79 4.56 -7.23
N VAL A 253 14.59 5.85 -7.01
CA VAL A 253 14.85 6.90 -7.99
C VAL A 253 16.03 7.71 -7.48
N SER A 254 17.14 7.69 -8.21
CA SER A 254 18.36 8.41 -7.85
C SER A 254 18.80 9.36 -8.96
N SER A 255 18.63 10.65 -8.71
CA SER A 255 18.93 11.70 -9.68
C SER A 255 19.22 13.06 -9.04
N PRO A 256 19.87 13.98 -9.79
CA PRO A 256 19.97 15.38 -9.39
C PRO A 256 18.62 16.08 -9.23
N ILE A 257 17.52 15.51 -9.75
CA ILE A 257 16.16 16.03 -9.53
C ILE A 257 15.72 15.71 -8.10
N CYS A 258 16.03 14.52 -7.57
CA CYS A 258 15.75 14.16 -6.18
C CYS A 258 16.41 15.17 -5.22
N ARG A 259 17.69 15.48 -5.43
CA ARG A 259 18.43 16.43 -4.58
C ARG A 259 17.79 17.81 -4.59
N ARG A 260 17.38 18.31 -5.76
CA ARG A 260 16.71 19.61 -5.91
C ARG A 260 15.30 19.65 -5.31
N MET A 261 14.61 18.51 -5.21
CA MET A 261 13.23 18.45 -4.72
C MET A 261 13.11 18.12 -3.23
N PHE A 262 14.04 17.33 -2.71
CA PHE A 262 13.93 16.67 -1.42
C PHE A 262 15.18 16.83 -0.56
N GLY A 263 16.27 17.41 -1.09
CA GLY A 263 17.54 17.51 -0.37
C GLY A 263 18.32 16.20 -0.26
N THR A 264 17.84 15.10 -0.86
CA THR A 264 18.49 13.77 -0.86
C THR A 264 18.80 13.30 -2.28
N ASP A 265 19.83 12.46 -2.43
CA ASP A 265 20.25 11.90 -3.72
C ASP A 265 19.32 10.82 -4.28
N ALA A 266 18.51 10.22 -3.42
CA ALA A 266 17.58 9.18 -3.81
C ALA A 266 16.29 9.23 -3.01
N THR A 267 15.23 8.66 -3.59
CA THR A 267 13.92 8.53 -2.97
C THR A 267 13.27 7.24 -3.45
N LEU A 268 12.36 6.69 -2.67
CA LEU A 268 11.49 5.58 -3.06
C LEU A 268 10.18 6.09 -3.68
N VAL A 269 9.83 5.56 -4.85
CA VAL A 269 8.63 5.93 -5.61
C VAL A 269 7.83 4.69 -5.96
N SER A 270 6.52 4.69 -5.71
CA SER A 270 5.68 3.52 -5.99
C SER A 270 5.48 3.28 -7.48
N ALA A 271 5.38 2.01 -7.87
CA ALA A 271 5.26 1.56 -9.25
C ALA A 271 4.09 2.25 -9.99
N ILE A 272 2.97 2.47 -9.29
CA ILE A 272 1.81 3.16 -9.85
C ILE A 272 2.11 4.62 -10.24
N GLN A 273 3.03 5.31 -9.56
CA GLN A 273 3.41 6.66 -9.96
C GLN A 273 4.32 6.65 -11.19
N LEU A 274 5.03 5.54 -11.42
CA LEU A 274 5.94 5.36 -12.56
C LEU A 274 5.22 5.09 -13.88
N THR A 275 3.94 4.73 -13.87
CA THR A 275 3.14 4.45 -15.10
C THR A 275 2.99 5.67 -16.02
N GLN A 276 3.35 6.86 -15.54
CA GLN A 276 3.46 8.08 -16.35
C GLN A 276 4.66 8.06 -17.30
N LEU A 277 5.60 7.12 -17.14
CA LEU A 277 6.80 7.01 -17.97
C LEU A 277 6.62 5.98 -19.10
N PRO A 278 7.25 6.20 -20.27
CA PRO A 278 7.23 5.22 -21.34
C PRO A 278 7.75 3.85 -20.90
N GLY A 279 7.04 2.78 -21.29
CA GLY A 279 7.43 1.41 -20.99
C GLY A 279 7.01 0.92 -19.59
N ILE A 280 6.25 1.71 -18.83
CA ILE A 280 5.72 1.29 -17.51
C ILE A 280 4.19 1.37 -17.54
N PHE A 281 3.49 0.26 -17.28
CA PHE A 281 2.03 0.19 -17.44
C PHE A 281 1.39 -0.87 -16.55
N ILE A 282 0.08 -0.78 -16.33
CA ILE A 282 -0.69 -1.79 -15.59
C ILE A 282 -0.98 -2.98 -16.52
N ASP A 283 -0.77 -4.19 -16.02
CA ASP A 283 -1.00 -5.42 -16.78
C ASP A 283 -2.49 -5.81 -16.78
N THR A 284 -3.19 -5.46 -17.86
CA THR A 284 -4.62 -5.75 -18.04
C THR A 284 -4.88 -7.16 -18.59
N LYS A 285 -3.86 -7.91 -18.98
CA LYS A 285 -4.00 -9.26 -19.57
C LYS A 285 -3.61 -10.38 -18.61
N THR A 286 -3.36 -10.05 -17.35
CA THR A 286 -2.97 -11.01 -16.34
C THR A 286 -4.14 -11.92 -15.95
N ASN A 287 -3.87 -13.23 -15.95
CA ASN A 287 -4.72 -14.27 -15.35
C ASN A 287 -4.27 -14.50 -13.89
N ASP A 288 -4.36 -15.73 -13.38
CA ASP A 288 -3.81 -16.09 -12.07
C ASP A 288 -2.35 -15.64 -11.92
N LEU A 289 -2.02 -15.10 -10.75
CA LEU A 289 -0.66 -14.69 -10.41
C LEU A 289 -0.37 -15.01 -8.95
N ARG A 290 0.92 -15.06 -8.60
CA ARG A 290 1.36 -15.17 -7.22
C ARG A 290 2.29 -14.01 -6.87
N TYR A 291 1.98 -13.33 -5.78
CA TYR A 291 2.78 -12.26 -5.21
C TYR A 291 3.69 -12.79 -4.09
N PHE A 292 4.88 -12.20 -3.97
CA PHE A 292 5.89 -12.55 -2.99
C PHE A 292 6.45 -11.30 -2.29
N HIS A 293 6.72 -11.42 -1.00
CA HIS A 293 7.33 -10.40 -0.16
C HIS A 293 8.63 -10.93 0.45
N ILE A 294 9.68 -10.10 0.47
CA ILE A 294 10.98 -10.46 1.03
C ILE A 294 11.21 -9.62 2.26
N LEU A 295 11.19 -10.25 3.42
CA LEU A 295 11.51 -9.59 4.68
C LEU A 295 12.99 -9.76 5.02
N LEU A 296 13.61 -8.66 5.43
CA LEU A 296 14.98 -8.58 5.91
C LEU A 296 15.03 -8.04 7.34
N GLN A 297 16.23 -7.95 7.92
CA GLN A 297 16.41 -7.41 9.28
C GLN A 297 16.03 -5.94 9.38
N ASN A 298 16.35 -5.16 8.36
CA ASN A 298 15.92 -3.79 8.21
C ASN A 298 15.24 -3.64 6.85
N HIS A 299 14.48 -2.57 6.68
CA HIS A 299 14.06 -2.16 5.35
C HIS A 299 15.30 -1.78 4.53
N GLU A 300 15.46 -2.37 3.35
CA GLU A 300 16.65 -2.21 2.53
C GLU A 300 16.26 -2.07 1.06
N ILE A 301 17.16 -1.50 0.27
CA ILE A 301 17.06 -1.60 -1.19
C ILE A 301 17.75 -2.88 -1.63
N ILE A 302 17.00 -3.74 -2.34
CA ILE A 302 17.47 -4.97 -2.97
C ILE A 302 17.38 -4.84 -4.50
N PHE A 303 17.85 -5.85 -5.24
CA PHE A 303 17.85 -5.81 -6.70
C PHE A 303 16.96 -6.90 -7.30
N ALA A 304 15.89 -6.48 -7.98
CA ALA A 304 14.95 -7.33 -8.70
C ALA A 304 15.09 -7.10 -10.20
N GLU A 305 15.37 -8.16 -10.97
CA GLU A 305 15.77 -8.09 -12.39
C GLU A 305 16.91 -7.06 -12.60
N GLY A 306 17.81 -6.95 -11.61
CA GLY A 306 18.88 -5.94 -11.56
C GLY A 306 18.45 -4.51 -11.25
N ALA A 307 17.15 -4.21 -11.15
CA ALA A 307 16.66 -2.89 -10.76
C ALA A 307 16.60 -2.73 -9.23
N PRO A 308 17.02 -1.57 -8.66
CA PRO A 308 16.95 -1.32 -7.23
C PRO A 308 15.49 -1.07 -6.78
N THR A 309 15.00 -1.96 -5.93
CA THR A 309 13.64 -1.96 -5.36
C THR A 309 13.68 -2.11 -3.85
N GLU A 310 12.57 -1.83 -3.20
CA GLU A 310 12.46 -1.97 -1.75
C GLU A 310 12.30 -3.45 -1.33
N SER A 311 12.86 -3.83 -0.17
CA SER A 311 12.44 -5.03 0.58
C SER A 311 11.12 -4.74 1.31
N LEU A 312 10.53 -5.73 1.99
CA LEU A 312 9.30 -5.49 2.73
C LEU A 312 9.51 -4.43 3.82
N HIS A 313 8.94 -3.25 3.62
CA HIS A 313 8.84 -2.23 4.66
C HIS A 313 7.70 -2.58 5.60
N LEU A 314 8.04 -3.03 6.81
CA LEU A 314 7.08 -3.26 7.87
C LEU A 314 6.66 -1.90 8.47
N GLY A 315 5.67 -1.22 7.89
CA GLY A 315 4.98 -0.16 8.61
C GLY A 315 4.12 -0.77 9.73
N LYS A 316 3.60 0.06 10.65
CA LYS A 316 2.75 -0.42 11.77
C LYS A 316 1.60 -1.37 11.31
N GLY A 317 1.08 -1.21 10.09
CA GLY A 317 0.01 -2.05 9.52
C GLY A 317 0.46 -3.29 8.70
N THR A 318 1.74 -3.43 8.35
CA THR A 318 2.20 -4.50 7.44
C THR A 318 2.22 -5.87 8.11
N LEU A 319 2.37 -5.94 9.44
CA LEU A 319 2.52 -7.21 10.15
C LEU A 319 1.26 -8.06 10.10
N LYS A 320 0.09 -7.48 10.36
CA LYS A 320 -1.18 -8.22 10.41
C LYS A 320 -1.82 -8.47 9.06
N ALA A 321 -1.31 -7.82 8.02
CA ALA A 321 -1.55 -8.25 6.66
C ALA A 321 -1.02 -9.68 6.45
N LEU A 322 0.16 -10.00 6.99
CA LEU A 322 0.76 -11.31 6.75
C LEU A 322 -0.08 -12.45 7.37
N PRO A 323 -0.08 -13.66 6.78
CA PRO A 323 -0.75 -14.82 7.37
C PRO A 323 -0.32 -15.02 8.83
N GLN A 324 -1.24 -15.44 9.70
CA GLN A 324 -0.97 -15.52 11.15
C GLN A 324 0.27 -16.38 11.50
N GLU A 325 0.55 -17.41 10.70
CA GLU A 325 1.77 -18.24 10.81
C GLU A 325 3.04 -17.44 10.51
N THR A 326 2.99 -16.61 9.47
CA THR A 326 4.04 -15.67 9.08
C THR A 326 4.23 -14.57 10.13
N VAL A 327 3.15 -14.07 10.73
CA VAL A 327 3.24 -13.10 11.84
C VAL A 327 3.95 -13.72 13.03
N LYS A 328 3.53 -14.92 13.46
CA LYS A 328 4.17 -15.66 14.56
C LYS A 328 5.66 -15.88 14.31
N GLU A 329 6.02 -16.24 13.08
CA GLU A 329 7.42 -16.40 12.67
C GLU A 329 8.17 -15.05 12.75
N ILE A 330 7.63 -13.98 12.18
CA ILE A 330 8.26 -12.66 12.17
C ILE A 330 8.41 -12.09 13.59
N THR A 331 7.39 -12.20 14.43
CA THR A 331 7.45 -11.73 15.83
C THR A 331 8.41 -12.56 16.68
N SER A 332 8.62 -13.84 16.35
CA SER A 332 9.64 -14.66 17.01
C SER A 332 11.07 -14.28 16.63
N ILE A 333 11.26 -13.75 15.42
CA ILE A 333 12.56 -13.33 14.88
C ILE A 333 12.88 -11.88 15.26
N PHE A 334 11.85 -11.04 15.38
CA PHE A 334 11.92 -9.62 15.73
C PHE A 334 10.99 -9.33 16.92
N PRO A 335 11.40 -9.66 18.15
CA PRO A 335 10.57 -9.40 19.33
C PRO A 335 10.31 -7.89 19.52
N ASP A 336 11.29 -7.04 19.18
CA ASP A 336 11.20 -5.57 19.28
C ASP A 336 10.18 -4.95 18.30
N LEU A 337 9.70 -5.73 17.32
CA LEU A 337 8.68 -5.29 16.37
C LEU A 337 7.29 -5.13 17.03
N LEU A 338 7.15 -5.65 18.25
CA LEU A 338 5.95 -5.55 19.10
C LEU A 338 6.00 -4.35 20.05
N ASP A 339 7.14 -3.66 20.16
CA ASP A 339 7.23 -2.44 20.96
C ASP A 339 6.45 -1.31 20.27
N SER A 340 5.49 -0.73 20.98
CA SER A 340 4.61 0.35 20.50
C SER A 340 5.36 1.63 20.05
N GLY A 341 6.65 1.74 20.36
CA GLY A 341 7.55 2.80 19.91
C GLY A 341 8.49 2.44 18.75
N PHE A 342 8.55 1.18 18.28
CA PHE A 342 9.43 0.76 17.20
C PHE A 342 8.79 1.04 15.84
N LEU A 343 9.24 2.11 15.19
CA LEU A 343 8.90 2.42 13.80
C LEU A 343 10.04 1.95 12.89
N PRO A 344 9.85 0.91 12.05
CA PRO A 344 10.87 0.51 11.10
C PRO A 344 11.15 1.68 10.15
N LYS A 345 12.35 2.24 10.24
CA LYS A 345 12.74 3.35 9.37
C LYS A 345 12.95 2.82 7.97
N SER A 346 12.39 3.52 6.98
CA SER A 346 12.77 3.26 5.60
C SER A 346 14.22 3.69 5.39
N VAL A 347 15.00 2.87 4.65
CA VAL A 347 16.37 3.19 4.26
C VAL A 347 16.46 4.48 3.42
N GLU A 348 15.42 4.78 2.67
CA GLU A 348 15.35 5.96 1.80
C GLU A 348 14.04 6.73 2.02
N LEU A 349 14.07 8.04 1.73
CA LEU A 349 12.90 8.89 1.83
C LEU A 349 11.80 8.38 0.90
N ILE A 350 10.59 8.20 1.43
CA ILE A 350 9.37 7.94 0.68
C ILE A 350 8.57 9.25 0.63
N PRO A 351 8.60 10.03 -0.46
CA PRO A 351 7.82 11.25 -0.56
C PRO A 351 6.32 10.93 -0.63
N GLU A 352 5.48 11.86 -0.20
CA GLU A 352 4.03 11.78 -0.43
C GLU A 352 3.69 11.62 -1.92
N GLY A 353 2.58 10.94 -2.23
CA GLY A 353 2.17 10.62 -3.60
C GLY A 353 2.12 11.83 -4.54
N ARG A 354 1.63 12.99 -4.07
CA ARG A 354 1.62 14.24 -4.87
C ARG A 354 3.03 14.70 -5.24
N ARG A 355 4.00 14.53 -4.33
CA ARG A 355 5.41 14.89 -4.58
C ARG A 355 6.10 13.86 -5.47
N GLN A 356 5.75 12.58 -5.38
CA GLN A 356 6.19 11.55 -6.31
C GLN A 356 5.73 11.86 -7.75
N LYS A 357 4.45 12.20 -7.96
CA LYS A 357 3.94 12.64 -9.29
C LYS A 357 4.75 13.81 -9.86
N LYS A 358 5.02 14.83 -9.04
CA LYS A 358 5.85 15.98 -9.44
C LYS A 358 7.29 15.59 -9.81
N LEU A 359 7.87 14.61 -9.12
CA LEU A 359 9.21 14.09 -9.43
C LEU A 359 9.21 13.43 -10.81
N ILE A 360 8.25 12.53 -11.06
CA ILE A 360 8.14 11.82 -12.33
C ILE A 360 7.86 12.78 -13.49
N ALA A 361 6.95 13.73 -13.32
CA ALA A 361 6.70 14.77 -14.32
C ALA A 361 7.95 15.60 -14.66
N ARG A 362 8.82 15.88 -13.68
CA ARG A 362 10.10 16.57 -13.92
C ARG A 362 11.10 15.69 -14.66
N HIS A 363 11.17 14.40 -14.34
CA HIS A 363 12.01 13.47 -15.09
C HIS A 363 11.61 13.40 -16.56
N LEU A 364 10.31 13.27 -16.82
CA LEU A 364 9.73 13.26 -18.17
C LEU A 364 10.01 14.58 -18.90
N LYS A 365 9.69 15.72 -18.29
CA LYS A 365 9.91 17.07 -18.88
C LYS A 365 11.37 17.32 -19.26
N ASN A 366 12.33 16.82 -18.48
CA ASN A 366 13.75 17.06 -18.69
C ASN A 366 14.45 15.92 -19.45
N ASN A 367 13.71 14.91 -19.90
CA ASN A 367 14.25 13.69 -20.53
C ASN A 367 15.42 13.09 -19.74
N LYS A 368 15.23 12.90 -18.42
CA LYS A 368 16.25 12.32 -17.53
C LYS A 368 15.80 10.95 -17.02
N PRO A 369 16.66 9.92 -17.09
CA PRO A 369 16.35 8.61 -16.53
C PRO A 369 16.17 8.70 -15.01
N LEU A 370 15.43 7.74 -14.43
CA LEU A 370 15.23 7.66 -12.98
C LEU A 370 16.49 7.24 -12.23
N LEU A 371 17.35 6.46 -12.89
CA LEU A 371 18.64 6.03 -12.37
C LEU A 371 19.75 6.72 -13.16
N THR A 372 20.41 7.70 -12.53
CA THR A 372 21.49 8.47 -13.17
C THR A 372 22.88 8.00 -12.77
N LYS A 373 23.05 7.49 -11.54
CA LYS A 373 24.31 6.91 -11.06
C LYS A 373 24.41 5.42 -11.41
N ASP A 374 25.64 4.91 -11.43
CA ASP A 374 25.82 3.48 -11.62
C ASP A 374 25.45 2.75 -10.37
N MET A 375 24.52 1.80 -10.53
CA MET A 375 24.03 0.97 -9.44
C MET A 375 24.64 -0.43 -9.51
N THR A 376 25.63 -0.62 -10.40
CA THR A 376 26.40 -1.86 -10.47
C THR A 376 26.99 -2.13 -9.10
N LEU A 377 26.68 -3.29 -8.53
CA LEU A 377 27.23 -3.75 -7.27
C LEU A 377 28.76 -3.75 -7.38
N SER A 378 29.42 -2.75 -6.78
CA SER A 378 30.84 -2.84 -6.44
C SER A 378 30.94 -3.78 -5.25
N LEU A 379 30.82 -5.08 -5.50
CA LEU A 379 31.06 -6.10 -4.48
C LEU A 379 32.54 -5.99 -4.10
N ALA A 380 32.83 -5.47 -2.91
CA ALA A 380 34.12 -5.72 -2.30
C ALA A 380 34.26 -7.23 -2.16
N GLN A 381 35.28 -7.79 -2.81
CA GLN A 381 35.60 -9.22 -2.83
C GLN A 381 35.86 -9.75 -1.42
#